data_AF-A0A2G6DTD1-F1
#
_entry.id   AF-A0A2G6DTD1-F1
#
_cell.length_a   1.000
_cell.length_b   1.000
_cell.length_c   1.000
_cell.angle_alpha   90.00
_cell.angle_beta   90.00
_cell.angle_gamma   90.00
#
_symmetry.space_group_name_H-M   'P 1'
#
loop_
_entity.id
_entity.type
_entity.pdbx_description
1 polymer ?
#
loop_
_entity_poly.entity_id
_entity_poly.type
_entity_poly.pdbx_seq_one_letter_code
_entity_poly.pdbx_strand_id
1 'polypeptide(L)'
;RTTNPIESTFATVRLRQRVTKGPGSRAAGIAMALTLIESAQNRWRAVNAPHLLALVRAGAEFNNGKLVERPDESEGDAHAA
;
A
#
# COMPACT_ATOMS: atom_id res chain seq x y z
N ARG A 1 5.58 -11.47 -1.14
CA ARG A 1 4.48 -11.04 -2.05
C ARG A 1 3.85 -9.81 -1.40
N THR A 2 3.65 -8.70 -2.12
CA THR A 2 3.10 -7.47 -1.51
C THR A 2 1.64 -7.70 -1.17
N THR A 3 1.19 -7.23 -0.01
CA THR A 3 -0.22 -7.40 0.40
C THR A 3 -1.11 -6.36 -0.28
N ASN A 4 -0.61 -5.14 -0.42
CA ASN A 4 -1.34 -3.99 -0.98
C ASN A 4 -0.90 -3.65 -2.42
N PRO A 5 -1.84 -3.31 -3.33
CA PRO A 5 -1.54 -2.93 -4.72
C PRO A 5 -0.56 -1.77 -4.93
N ILE A 6 -0.30 -0.90 -3.94
CA ILE A 6 0.66 0.23 -4.10
C ILE A 6 2.06 -0.05 -3.56
N GLU A 7 2.25 -1.10 -2.76
CA GLU A 7 3.48 -1.29 -1.97
C GLU A 7 4.73 -1.47 -2.86
N SER A 8 4.56 -2.12 -4.02
CA SER A 8 5.63 -2.31 -5.01
C SER A 8 6.18 -0.99 -5.56
N THR A 9 5.32 0.00 -5.78
CA THR A 9 5.71 1.34 -6.27
C THR A 9 6.59 2.07 -5.24
N PHE A 10 6.25 1.96 -3.96
CA PHE A 10 7.00 2.63 -2.88
C PHE A 10 8.15 1.78 -2.29
N ALA A 11 8.42 0.59 -2.83
CA ALA A 11 9.40 -0.34 -2.28
C ALA A 11 10.81 0.27 -2.19
N THR A 12 11.20 1.08 -3.17
CA THR A 12 12.52 1.74 -3.20
C THR A 12 12.66 2.81 -2.12
N VAL A 13 11.60 3.58 -1.85
CA VAL A 13 11.58 4.59 -0.77
C VAL A 13 11.67 3.90 0.59
N ARG A 14 10.84 2.89 0.84
CA ARG A 14 10.88 2.07 2.07
C ARG A 14 12.24 1.44 2.30
N LEU A 15 12.84 0.87 1.25
CA LEU A 15 14.17 0.25 1.33
C LEU A 15 15.22 1.27 1.78
N ARG A 16 15.26 2.45 1.15
CA ARG A 16 16.26 3.47 1.44
C ARG A 16 16.09 4.05 2.84
N GLN A 17 14.85 4.30 3.27
CA GLN A 17 14.56 4.73 4.63
C GLN A 17 15.05 3.71 5.67
N ARG A 18 14.83 2.42 5.43
CA ARG A 18 15.24 1.33 6.34
C ARG A 18 16.76 1.14 6.41
N VAL A 19 17.49 1.34 5.32
CA VAL A 19 18.95 1.14 5.25
C VAL A 19 19.73 2.32 5.86
N THR A 20 19.15 3.53 5.86
CA THR A 20 19.79 4.68 6.50
C THR A 20 19.78 4.57 8.03
N LYS A 21 20.82 5.10 8.70
CA LYS A 21 20.91 5.20 10.17
C LYS A 21 19.87 6.14 10.82
N GLY A 22 18.94 6.67 10.03
CA GLY A 22 17.92 7.61 10.47
C GLY A 22 18.31 9.08 10.18
N PRO A 23 17.31 9.98 10.13
CA PRO A 23 17.47 11.35 9.65
C PRO A 23 17.99 12.35 10.69
N GLY A 24 18.30 11.94 11.93
CA GLY A 24 18.78 12.83 13.00
C GLY A 24 17.74 13.80 13.59
N SER A 25 16.65 14.10 12.87
CA SER A 25 15.49 14.86 13.36
C SER A 25 14.21 14.52 12.59
N ARG A 26 13.04 14.88 13.12
CA ARG A 26 11.74 14.70 12.43
C ARG A 26 11.67 15.49 11.12
N ALA A 27 12.11 16.75 11.13
CA ALA A 27 12.08 17.61 9.95
C ALA A 27 12.97 17.04 8.82
N ALA A 28 14.17 16.60 9.16
CA ALA A 28 15.08 15.94 8.22
C ALA A 28 14.48 14.62 7.68
N GLY A 29 13.72 13.89 8.49
CA GLY A 29 13.04 12.67 8.06
C GLY A 29 11.96 12.92 7.02
N ILE A 30 11.17 13.98 7.22
CA ILE A 30 10.14 14.39 6.26
C ILE A 30 10.80 14.86 4.96
N ALA A 31 11.84 15.70 5.04
CA ALA A 31 12.58 16.16 3.87
C ALA A 31 13.19 14.99 3.09
N MET A 32 13.80 14.02 3.79
CA MET A 32 14.35 12.81 3.17
C MET A 32 13.25 11.98 2.47
N ALA A 33 12.11 11.77 3.11
CA ALA A 33 10.99 11.05 2.51
C ALA A 33 10.48 11.74 1.24
N LEU A 34 10.34 13.06 1.28
CA LEU A 34 9.91 13.87 0.14
C LEU A 34 10.89 13.72 -1.03
N THR A 35 12.18 13.96 -0.80
CA THR A 35 13.20 13.85 -1.86
C THR A 35 13.28 12.43 -2.44
N LEU A 36 13.11 11.39 -1.62
CA LEU A 36 13.07 10.01 -2.09
C LEU A 36 11.85 9.74 -2.97
N ILE A 37 10.69 10.28 -2.61
CA ILE A 37 9.45 10.17 -3.39
C ILE A 37 9.58 10.91 -4.73
N GLU A 38 10.07 12.15 -4.73
CA GLU A 38 10.31 12.93 -5.95
C GLU A 38 11.30 12.22 -6.90
N SER A 39 12.39 11.69 -6.35
CA SER A 39 13.39 10.95 -7.13
C SER A 39 12.84 9.65 -7.73
N ALA A 40 11.89 9.02 -7.02
CA ALA A 40 11.31 7.76 -7.43
C ALA A 40 10.18 7.96 -8.46
N GLN A 41 9.44 9.07 -8.37
CA GLN A 41 8.38 9.45 -9.32
C GLN A 41 8.84 9.39 -10.78
N ASN A 42 10.05 9.86 -11.07
CA ASN A 42 10.62 9.86 -12.42
C ASN A 42 10.83 8.45 -13.02
N ARG A 43 10.80 7.41 -12.19
CA ARG A 43 11.09 6.01 -12.58
C ARG A 43 9.94 5.06 -12.29
N TRP A 44 8.85 5.53 -11.69
CA TRP A 44 7.73 4.66 -11.34
C TRP A 44 6.98 4.20 -12.57
N ARG A 45 6.75 2.89 -12.62
CA ARG A 45 5.75 2.30 -13.50
C ARG A 45 4.36 2.67 -12.99
N ALA A 46 3.44 2.96 -13.91
CA ALA A 46 2.02 3.11 -13.60
C ALA A 46 1.46 1.87 -12.85
N VAL A 47 0.54 2.14 -11.91
CA VAL A 47 -0.19 1.10 -11.19
C VAL A 47 -1.13 0.38 -12.16
N ASN A 48 -1.13 -0.95 -12.13
CA ASN A 48 -1.91 -1.76 -13.08
C ASN A 48 -3.43 -1.64 -12.90
N ALA A 49 -3.90 -1.32 -11.69
CA ALA A 49 -5.32 -1.22 -11.35
C ALA A 49 -5.62 0.12 -10.64
N PRO A 50 -5.61 1.25 -11.37
CA PRO A 50 -5.77 2.57 -10.76
C PRO A 50 -7.13 2.78 -10.09
N HIS A 51 -8.18 2.08 -10.54
CA HIS A 51 -9.50 2.14 -9.92
C HIS A 51 -9.53 1.62 -8.47
N LEU A 52 -8.59 0.72 -8.10
CA LEU A 52 -8.48 0.21 -6.72
C LEU A 52 -7.81 1.21 -5.76
N LEU A 53 -7.15 2.27 -6.28
CA LEU A 53 -6.48 3.27 -5.43
C LEU A 53 -7.45 4.01 -4.52
N ALA A 54 -8.70 4.21 -4.95
CA ALA A 54 -9.73 4.81 -4.13
C ALA A 54 -10.03 3.97 -2.88
N LEU A 55 -10.11 2.64 -3.05
CA LEU A 55 -10.32 1.69 -1.96
C LEU A 55 -9.12 1.65 -1.00
N VAL A 56 -7.90 1.68 -1.53
CA VAL A 56 -6.68 1.79 -0.72
C VAL A 56 -6.68 3.07 0.10
N ARG A 57 -7.07 4.20 -0.49
CA ARG A 57 -7.19 5.49 0.21
C ARG A 57 -8.28 5.47 1.29
N ALA A 58 -9.37 4.75 1.06
CA ALA A 58 -10.43 4.54 2.03
C ALA A 58 -10.05 3.57 3.17
N GLY A 59 -8.84 2.98 3.13
CA GLY A 59 -8.35 2.07 4.17
C GLY A 59 -8.83 0.62 4.00
N ALA A 60 -9.33 0.24 2.83
CA ALA A 60 -9.76 -1.13 2.57
C ALA A 60 -8.58 -2.12 2.66
N GLU A 61 -8.84 -3.30 3.23
CA GLU A 61 -7.82 -4.33 3.37
C GLU A 61 -7.62 -5.11 2.07
N PHE A 62 -6.35 -5.29 1.70
CA PHE A 62 -5.95 -6.11 0.56
C PHE A 62 -5.05 -7.24 1.03
N ASN A 63 -5.37 -8.46 0.61
CA ASN A 63 -4.51 -9.62 0.76
C ASN A 63 -3.99 -10.03 -0.62
N ASN A 64 -2.67 -10.00 -0.79
CA ASN A 64 -2.03 -10.44 -2.03
C ASN A 64 -2.56 -9.70 -3.30
N GLY A 65 -2.92 -8.42 -3.15
CA GLY A 65 -3.47 -7.59 -4.23
C GLY A 65 -4.97 -7.81 -4.51
N LYS A 66 -5.66 -8.64 -3.72
CA LYS A 66 -7.11 -8.84 -3.79
C LYS A 66 -7.77 -8.11 -2.63
N LEU A 67 -8.87 -7.41 -2.91
CA LEU A 67 -9.71 -6.81 -1.88
C LEU A 67 -10.26 -7.93 -0.99
N VAL A 68 -10.13 -7.77 0.32
CA VAL A 68 -10.80 -8.66 1.28
C VAL A 68 -12.21 -8.12 1.47
N GLU A 69 -13.18 -8.76 0.81
CA GLU A 69 -14.59 -8.52 1.11
C GLU A 69 -14.89 -9.14 2.49
N ARG A 70 -15.56 -8.38 3.35
CA ARG A 70 -16.08 -8.94 4.61
C ARG A 70 -17.12 -10.00 4.20
N PRO A 71 -17.09 -11.23 4.75
CA PRO A 71 -18.17 -12.17 4.47
C PRO A 71 -19.48 -11.52 4.93
N ASP A 72 -20.41 -11.36 3.99
CA ASP A 72 -21.79 -11.03 4.33
C ASP A 72 -22.30 -12.12 5.27
N GLU A 73 -22.91 -11.70 6.39
CA GLU A 73 -23.77 -12.57 7.19
C GLU A 73 -25.02 -12.91 6.35
N SER A 74 -24.87 -13.80 5.37
CA SER A 74 -25.93 -14.22 4.45
C SER A 74 -25.80 -15.70 4.11
N GLU A 75 -25.49 -16.52 5.11
CA GLU A 75 -25.71 -17.97 5.08
C GLU A 75 -26.31 -18.39 6.43
N GLY A 76 -27.59 -18.07 6.62
CA GLY A 76 -28.40 -18.58 7.72
C GLY A 76 -29.75 -19.03 7.18
N ASP A 77 -30.03 -20.31 7.33
CA ASP A 77 -31.30 -21.01 7.06
C ASP A 77 -31.69 -21.33 5.61
N ALA A 78 -31.13 -22.43 5.08
CA ALA A 78 -31.89 -23.38 4.26
C ALA A 78 -31.13 -24.71 4.05
N HIS A 79 -31.02 -25.54 5.10
CA HIS A 79 -31.15 -27.00 4.96
C HIS A 79 -31.20 -27.68 6.34
N ALA A 80 -32.40 -27.94 6.84
CA ALA A 80 -32.67 -29.04 7.76
C ALA A 80 -33.74 -29.92 7.10
N ALA A 81 -33.42 -31.21 7.05
CA ALA A 81 -34.15 -32.27 6.35
C ALA A 81 -35.52 -32.60 6.97
#